data_AF-A0A3B1D636-F1
#
_entry.id   AF-A0A3B1D636-F1
#
_cell.length_a   1.000
_cell.length_b   1.000
_cell.length_c   1.000
_cell.angle_alpha   90.00
_cell.angle_beta   90.00
_cell.angle_gamma   90.00
#
_symmetry.space_group_name_H-M   'P 1'
#
loop_
_entity.id
_entity.type
_entity.pdbx_description
1 polymer ?
#
loop_
_entity_poly.entity_id
_entity_poly.type
_entity_poly.pdbx_seq_one_letter_code
_entity_poly.pdbx_strand_id
1 'polypeptide(L)' 'MAMILAINGSYRNNGITDQTVGAMVQAVETAGAEAEHILLREYPIEFCLNCRVCTQK' A
#
# COMPACT_ATOMS: atom_id res chain seq x y z
N MET A 1 22.68 4.12 2.14
CA MET A 1 21.42 4.06 2.91
C MET A 1 20.28 3.98 1.92
N ALA A 2 19.44 2.95 1.98
CA ALA A 2 18.33 2.78 1.04
C ALA A 2 17.03 3.27 1.69
N MET A 3 16.20 3.96 0.92
CA MET A 3 14.85 4.37 1.31
C MET A 3 13.85 3.50 0.55
N ILE A 4 12.92 2.88 1.26
CA ILE A 4 11.88 2.02 0.69
C ILE A 4 10.50 2.63 0.92
N LEU A 5 9.75 2.85 -0.15
CA LEU A 5 8.34 3.22 -0.07
C LEU A 5 7.47 1.97 -0.20
N ALA A 6 6.87 1.53 0.89
CA ALA A 6 5.91 0.44 0.92
C ALA A 6 4.50 0.97 0.64
N ILE A 7 3.93 0.59 -0.51
CA ILE A 7 2.57 0.99 -0.91
C ILE A 7 1.63 -0.18 -0.72
N ASN A 8 0.66 -0.04 0.18
CA ASN A 8 -0.31 -1.07 0.51
C ASN A 8 -1.69 -0.76 -0.09
N GLY A 9 -2.07 -1.53 -1.11
CA GLY A 9 -3.36 -1.43 -1.80
C GLY A 9 -4.50 -2.24 -1.19
N SER A 10 -4.31 -2.87 -0.02
CA SER A 10 -5.38 -3.62 0.62
C SER A 10 -6.48 -2.69 1.10
N TYR A 11 -7.71 -2.95 0.63
CA TYR A 11 -8.91 -2.30 1.15
C TYR A 11 -9.26 -2.77 2.57
N ARG A 12 -8.84 -3.98 2.96
CA ARG A 12 -9.15 -4.55 4.29
C ARG A 12 -8.10 -4.12 5.31
N ASN A 13 -8.57 -3.46 6.37
CA ASN A 13 -7.76 -3.17 7.56
C ASN A 13 -7.42 -4.47 8.29
N ASN A 14 -6.18 -4.62 8.75
CA ASN A 14 -5.67 -5.81 9.46
C ASN A 14 -5.84 -7.14 8.70
N GLY A 15 -5.97 -7.10 7.37
CA GLY A 15 -5.98 -8.30 6.52
C GLY A 15 -4.58 -8.89 6.31
N ILE A 16 -4.50 -10.03 5.64
CA ILE A 16 -3.21 -10.71 5.42
C ILE A 16 -2.18 -9.85 4.69
N THR A 17 -2.62 -9.07 3.69
CA THR A 17 -1.75 -8.12 2.97
C THR A 17 -1.24 -7.02 3.89
N ASP A 18 -2.09 -6.50 4.78
CA ASP A 18 -1.75 -5.44 5.73
C ASP A 18 -0.66 -5.89 6.71
N GLN A 19 -0.85 -7.08 7.27
CA GLN A 19 0.10 -7.70 8.20
C GLN A 19 1.41 -8.05 7.49
N THR A 20 1.35 -8.56 6.26
CA THR A 20 2.54 -8.94 5.49
C THR A 20 3.39 -7.72 5.14
N VAL A 21 2.78 -6.65 4.63
CA VAL A 21 3.50 -5.40 4.31
C VAL A 21 4.07 -4.78 5.59
N GLY A 22 3.30 -4.77 6.69
CA GLY A 22 3.79 -4.30 7.98
C GLY A 22 5.02 -5.07 8.48
N ALA A 23 5.01 -6.40 8.38
CA ALA A 23 6.16 -7.23 8.74
C ALA A 23 7.38 -6.97 7.85
N MET A 24 7.18 -6.72 6.55
CA MET A 24 8.27 -6.38 5.63
C MET A 24 8.88 -5.01 5.94
N VAL A 25 8.07 -3.99 6.26
CA VAL A 25 8.55 -2.67 6.69
C VAL A 25 9.43 -2.80 7.93
N GLN A 26 8.95 -3.51 8.95
CA GLN A 26 9.73 -3.77 10.17
C GLN A 26 11.06 -4.48 9.88
N ALA A 27 11.07 -5.45 8.97
CA ALA A 27 12.29 -6.18 8.59
C ALA A 27 13.31 -5.26 7.90
N VAL A 28 12.85 -4.37 7.03
CA VAL A 28 13.69 -3.38 6.32
C VAL A 28 14.30 -2.37 7.31
N GLU A 29 13.49 -1.84 8.22
CA GLU A 29 13.94 -0.93 9.27
C GLU A 29 14.97 -1.59 10.19
N THR A 30 14.73 -2.84 10.58
CA THR A 30 15.66 -3.65 11.40
C THR A 30 17.00 -3.88 10.69
N ALA A 31 16.99 -3.95 9.36
CA ALA A 31 18.20 -4.07 8.55
C ALA A 31 18.97 -2.75 8.34
N GLY A 32 18.48 -1.63 8.91
CA GLY A 32 19.13 -0.32 8.86
C GLY A 32 18.79 0.51 7.61
N ALA A 33 17.73 0.14 6.89
CA ALA A 33 17.16 0.97 5.83
C ALA A 33 16.01 1.83 6.38
N GLU A 34 15.72 2.94 5.70
CA GLU A 34 14.56 3.77 6.02
C GLU A 34 13.34 3.25 5.24
N ALA A 35 12.16 3.31 5.85
CA ALA A 35 10.93 2.90 5.22
C ALA A 35 9.79 3.89 5.49
N GLU A 36 8.98 4.12 4.46
CA GLU A 36 7.71 4.83 4.57
C GLU A 36 6.59 3.86 4.15
N HIS A 37 5.50 3.81 4.92
CA HIS A 37 4.37 2.91 4.67
C HIS A 37 3.11 3.70 4.34
N ILE A 38 2.71 3.66 3.07
CA ILE A 38 1.49 4.30 2.58
C ILE A 38 0.36 3.28 2.51
N LEU A 39 -0.72 3.57 3.24
CA LEU A 39 -1.97 2.81 3.18
C LEU A 39 -2.90 3.48 2.17
N LEU A 40 -3.01 2.95 0.95
CA LEU A 40 -3.81 3.58 -0.11
C LEU A 40 -5.29 3.77 0.27
N ARG A 41 -5.82 2.96 1.18
CA ARG A 41 -7.18 3.08 1.73
C ARG A 41 -7.42 4.35 2.56
N GLU A 42 -6.37 5.01 3.02
CA GLU A 42 -6.42 6.25 3.80
C GLU A 42 -6.33 7.51 2.92
N TYR A 43 -6.12 7.31 1.62
CA TYR A 43 -6.05 8.36 0.63
C TYR A 43 -7.34 8.36 -0.21
N PRO A 44 -7.81 9.54 -0.66
CA PRO A 44 -8.94 9.63 -1.58
C PRO A 44 -8.51 9.19 -2.98
N ILE A 45 -8.44 7.86 -3.17
CA ILE A 45 -8.13 7.25 -4.46
C ILE A 45 -9.45 6.85 -5.10
N GLU A 46 -9.89 7.70 -6.03
CA GLU A 46 -11.10 7.47 -6.80
C GLU A 46 -11.01 6.18 -7.62
N PHE A 47 -12.18 5.65 -7.99
CA PHE A 47 -12.23 4.49 -8.86
C PHE A 47 -11.44 4.73 -10.14
N CYS A 48 -10.66 3.72 -10.53
CA CYS A 48 -10.03 3.72 -11.82
C CYS A 48 -11.10 3.92 -12.90
N LEU A 49 -10.98 5.02 -13.65
CA LEU A 49 -11.94 5.41 -14.66
C LEU A 49 -12.02 4.37 -15.80
N ASN A 50 -10.91 3.63 -16.04
CA ASN A 50 -10.70 2.57 -17.04
C ASN A 50 -11.97 2.00 -17.69
N CYS A 51 -12.43 0.82 -17.26
CA CYS A 51 -13.62 0.20 -17.85
C CYS A 51 -14.90 0.97 -17.54
N ARG A 52 -14.98 1.80 -16.48
CA ARG A 52 -16.21 2.55 -16.19
C ARG A 52 -16.52 3.60 -17.27
N VAL A 53 -15.51 4.27 -17.81
CA VAL A 53 -15.65 5.19 -18.95
C VAL A 53 -16.11 4.45 -20.20
N CYS A 54 -15.65 3.20 -20.39
CA CYS A 54 -15.95 2.40 -21.58
C CYS A 54 -17.23 1.55 -21.46
N THR A 55 -17.64 1.14 -20.26
CA THR A 55 -18.63 0.07 -20.03
C THR A 55 -19.74 0.41 -19.02
N GLN A 56 -19.77 1.61 -18.43
CA GLN A 56 -20.79 2.00 -17.43
C GLN A 56 -21.42 3.39 -17.70
N LYS A 57 -21.66 3.73 -18.97
CA LYS A 57 -22.51 4.88 -19.33
C LYS A 57 -23.99 4.51 -19.30
#